data_AF-Q2TH26-F1
#
_entry.id   AF-Q2TH26-F1
#
_cell.length_a   1.000
_cell.length_b   1.000
_cell.length_c   1.000
_cell.angle_alpha   90.00
_cell.angle_beta   90.00
_cell.angle_gamma   90.00
#
_symmetry.space_group_name_H-M   'P 1'
#
loop_
_entity.id
_entity.type
_entity.pdbx_description
1 polymer ?
#
loop_
_entity_poly.entity_id
_entity_poly.type
_entity_poly.pdbx_seq_one_letter_code
_entity_poly.pdbx_strand_id
1 'polypeptide(L)'
;MFWVLCSGAPWRDLPERYGAWKTVYNRFNRWSKSGVINIIFNRLLSLLDANGFIDWSATALDGSNIRALKCAAGAQKNIPISTEIMGRVALAAVLAPKSIWQQTEVASR
;
A
#
# COMPACT_ATOMS: atom_id res chain seq x y z
N MET A 1 -14.01 -10.26 2.72
CA MET A 1 -12.57 -10.21 2.37
C MET A 1 -12.32 -10.78 1.00
N PHE A 2 -12.75 -12.01 0.67
CA PHE A 2 -12.53 -12.60 -0.66
C PHE A 2 -12.99 -11.74 -1.83
N TRP A 3 -14.14 -11.07 -1.72
CA TRP A 3 -14.59 -10.13 -2.78
C TRP A 3 -13.53 -9.05 -3.08
N VAL A 4 -12.92 -8.46 -2.06
CA VAL A 4 -11.84 -7.47 -2.22
C VAL A 4 -10.59 -8.13 -2.81
N LEU A 5 -10.24 -9.34 -2.36
CA LEU A 5 -9.07 -10.06 -2.84
C LEU A 5 -9.20 -10.50 -4.31
N CYS A 6 -10.40 -10.83 -4.78
CA CYS A 6 -10.65 -11.22 -6.17
C CYS A 6 -10.81 -10.02 -7.10
N SER A 7 -11.41 -8.92 -6.62
CA SER A 7 -11.66 -7.73 -7.46
C SER A 7 -10.51 -6.73 -7.49
N GLY A 8 -9.62 -6.76 -6.49
CA GLY A 8 -8.58 -5.74 -6.30
C GLY A 8 -9.13 -4.36 -5.88
N ALA A 9 -10.44 -4.25 -5.63
CA ALA A 9 -11.06 -2.98 -5.25
C ALA A 9 -10.53 -2.47 -3.90
N PRO A 10 -10.50 -1.15 -3.67
CA PRO A 10 -10.17 -0.60 -2.36
C PRO A 10 -11.08 -1.16 -1.25
N TRP A 11 -10.53 -1.40 -0.06
CA TRP A 11 -11.31 -1.91 1.07
C TRP A 11 -12.53 -1.04 1.42
N ARG A 12 -12.45 0.27 1.19
CA ARG A 12 -13.54 1.22 1.44
C ARG A 12 -14.76 0.99 0.55
N ASP A 13 -14.56 0.34 -0.59
CA ASP A 13 -15.60 0.07 -1.59
C ASP A 13 -16.23 -1.31 -1.38
N LEU A 14 -15.92 -1.97 -0.26
CA LEU A 14 -16.53 -3.24 0.11
C LEU A 14 -18.06 -3.08 0.15
N PRO A 15 -18.83 -3.87 -0.61
CA PRO A 15 -20.28 -3.80 -0.60
C PRO A 15 -20.86 -4.05 0.80
N GLU A 16 -21.82 -3.23 1.20
CA GLU A 16 -22.40 -3.24 2.55
C GLU A 16 -23.00 -4.59 2.95
N ARG A 17 -23.46 -5.40 1.98
CA ARG A 17 -23.94 -6.78 2.20
C ARG A 17 -22.91 -7.69 2.88
N TYR A 18 -21.62 -7.35 2.83
CA TYR A 18 -20.53 -8.07 3.50
C TYR A 18 -20.18 -7.52 4.89
N GLY A 19 -20.89 -6.49 5.34
CA GLY A 19 -20.67 -5.79 6.60
C GLY A 19 -19.65 -4.67 6.52
N ALA A 20 -19.41 -4.00 7.66
CA ALA A 20 -18.53 -2.85 7.75
C ALA A 20 -17.08 -3.19 7.33
N TRP A 21 -16.54 -2.42 6.38
CA TRP A 21 -15.23 -2.69 5.78
C TRP A 21 -14.09 -2.78 6.81
N LYS A 22 -14.12 -1.96 7.87
CA LYS A 22 -13.10 -1.98 8.94
C LYS A 22 -13.04 -3.33 9.64
N THR A 23 -14.21 -3.90 9.94
CA THR A 23 -14.31 -5.19 10.63
C THR A 23 -13.77 -6.32 9.76
N VAL A 24 -14.11 -6.30 8.47
CA VAL A 24 -13.65 -7.28 7.49
C VAL A 24 -12.14 -7.16 7.28
N TYR A 25 -11.62 -5.94 7.13
CA TYR A 25 -10.18 -5.69 7.02
C TYR A 25 -9.43 -6.16 8.27
N ASN A 26 -9.91 -5.83 9.48
CA ASN A 26 -9.27 -6.24 10.72
C ASN A 26 -9.22 -7.77 10.86
N ARG A 27 -10.28 -8.47 10.45
CA ARG A 27 -10.30 -9.94 10.42
C ARG A 27 -9.28 -10.47 9.43
N PHE A 28 -9.28 -9.96 8.20
CA PHE A 28 -8.31 -10.33 7.18
C PHE A 28 -6.87 -10.12 7.66
N ASN A 29 -6.55 -8.96 8.23
CA ASN A 29 -5.22 -8.63 8.73
C ASN A 29 -4.78 -9.58 9.85
N ARG A 30 -5.67 -9.90 10.81
CA ARG A 30 -5.36 -10.90 11.85
C ARG A 30 -5.08 -12.27 11.25
N TRP A 31 -5.93 -12.72 10.33
CA TRP A 31 -5.78 -14.04 9.69
C TRP A 31 -4.52 -14.13 8.85
N SER A 32 -4.22 -13.08 8.09
CA SER A 32 -2.99 -12.98 7.30
C SER A 32 -1.75 -13.06 8.20
N LYS A 33 -1.72 -12.30 9.30
CA LYS A 33 -0.60 -12.34 10.27
C LYS A 33 -0.45 -13.69 10.96
N SER A 34 -1.56 -14.35 11.26
CA SER A 34 -1.55 -15.69 11.85
C SER A 34 -1.26 -16.83 10.85
N GLY A 35 -1.14 -16.53 9.56
CA GLY A 35 -0.91 -17.54 8.51
C GLY A 35 -2.16 -18.31 8.06
N VAL A 36 -3.34 -18.04 8.62
CA VAL A 36 -4.61 -18.71 8.25
C VAL A 36 -4.91 -18.56 6.75
N ILE A 37 -4.63 -17.38 6.18
CA ILE A 37 -4.80 -17.16 4.73
C ILE A 37 -3.94 -18.13 3.91
N ASN A 38 -2.69 -18.34 4.31
CA ASN A 38 -1.78 -19.27 3.64
C ASN A 38 -2.25 -20.72 3.78
N ILE A 39 -2.78 -21.10 4.94
CA ILE A 39 -3.35 -22.44 5.16
C ILE A 39 -4.53 -22.68 4.20
N ILE A 40 -5.46 -21.73 4.12
CA ILE A 40 -6.61 -21.82 3.22
C ILE A 40 -6.13 -21.93 1.77
N PHE A 41 -5.19 -21.06 1.37
CA PHE A 41 -4.63 -21.05 0.02
C PHE A 41 -3.99 -22.39 -0.35
N ASN A 42 -3.08 -22.90 0.49
CA ASN A 42 -2.40 -24.17 0.26
C ASN A 42 -3.39 -25.34 0.19
N ARG A 43 -4.41 -25.34 1.05
CA ARG A 43 -5.43 -26.40 1.03
C ARG A 43 -6.25 -26.38 -0.27
N LEU A 44 -6.63 -25.19 -0.74
CA LEU A 44 -7.34 -25.05 -2.02
C LEU A 44 -6.44 -25.46 -3.19
N LEU A 45 -5.17 -25.06 -3.16
CA LEU A 45 -4.19 -25.43 -4.19
C LEU A 45 -4.03 -26.96 -4.28
N SER A 46 -3.87 -27.65 -3.15
CA SER A 46 -3.81 -29.12 -3.11
C SER A 46 -5.08 -29.79 -3.62
N LEU A 47 -6.26 -29.21 -3.36
CA LEU A 47 -7.52 -29.75 -3.86
C LEU A 47 -7.63 -29.59 -5.38
N LEU A 48 -7.22 -28.45 -5.92
CA LEU A 48 -7.25 -28.21 -7.36
C LEU A 48 -6.24 -29.09 -8.09
N ASP A 49 -5.05 -29.27 -7.52
CA ASP A 49 -4.02 -30.19 -8.03
C ASP A 49 -4.53 -31.63 -8.09
N ALA A 50 -5.11 -32.13 -6.99
CA ALA A 50 -5.66 -33.49 -6.93
C ALA A 50 -6.79 -33.75 -7.93
N ASN A 51 -7.50 -32.71 -8.38
CA ASN A 51 -8.55 -32.81 -9.39
C ASN A 51 -8.05 -32.49 -10.82
N GLY A 52 -6.74 -32.25 -11.01
CA GLY A 52 -6.15 -31.96 -12.32
C GLY A 52 -6.51 -30.58 -12.89
N PHE A 53 -6.92 -29.63 -12.04
CA PHE A 53 -7.27 -28.26 -12.46
C PHE A 53 -6.07 -27.31 -12.51
N ILE A 54 -4.87 -27.77 -12.14
CA ILE A 54 -3.65 -26.96 -12.18
C ILE A 54 -2.72 -27.54 -13.24
N ASP A 55 -2.41 -26.73 -14.25
CA ASP A 55 -1.31 -26.99 -15.16
C ASP A 55 -0.02 -26.35 -14.62
N TRP A 56 0.81 -27.18 -14.00
CA TRP A 56 2.10 -26.74 -13.45
C TRP A 56 3.12 -26.31 -14.52
N SER A 57 2.92 -26.71 -15.79
CA SER A 57 3.80 -26.30 -16.89
C SER A 57 3.62 -24.83 -17.28
N ALA A 58 2.48 -24.24 -16.94
CA ALA A 58 2.10 -22.85 -17.25
C ALA A 58 2.08 -21.96 -15.99
N THR A 59 3.14 -21.98 -15.19
CA THR A 59 3.23 -21.15 -13.98
C THR A 59 3.59 -19.70 -14.34
N ALA A 60 2.68 -18.75 -14.11
CA ALA A 60 2.94 -17.32 -14.20
C ALA A 60 3.18 -16.73 -12.80
N LEU A 61 4.34 -16.10 -12.60
CA LEU A 61 4.66 -15.32 -11.41
C LEU A 61 4.54 -13.84 -11.76
N ASP A 62 3.62 -13.12 -11.12
CA ASP A 62 3.57 -11.66 -11.20
C ASP A 62 4.18 -11.01 -9.95
N GLY A 63 4.78 -9.85 -10.14
CA GLY A 63 5.42 -9.09 -9.07
C GLY A 63 5.54 -7.65 -9.50
N SER A 64 5.00 -6.73 -8.70
CA SER A 64 5.11 -5.29 -8.97
C SER A 64 6.11 -4.68 -8.01
N ASN A 65 7.24 -4.19 -8.55
CA ASN A 65 8.20 -3.39 -7.82
C ASN A 65 8.08 -1.93 -8.28
N ILE A 66 7.62 -1.04 -7.40
CA ILE A 66 7.53 0.38 -7.68
C ILE A 66 8.77 1.06 -7.11
N ARG A 67 9.53 1.74 -7.97
CA ARG A 67 10.70 2.52 -7.58
C ARG A 67 10.27 3.65 -6.64
N ALA A 68 10.93 3.77 -5.49
CA ALA A 68 10.72 4.90 -4.60
C ALA A 68 11.08 6.22 -5.30
N LEU A 69 10.23 7.24 -5.17
CA LEU A 69 10.53 8.59 -5.67
C LEU A 69 11.71 9.18 -4.89
N LYS A 70 12.51 10.07 -5.51
CA LYS A 70 13.71 10.69 -4.91
C LYS A 70 13.45 11.32 -3.53
N CYS A 71 12.25 11.85 -3.30
CA CYS A 71 11.85 12.43 -2.02
C CYS A 71 11.52 11.40 -0.92
N ALA A 72 11.39 10.12 -1.24
CA ALA A 72 11.26 9.04 -0.25
C ALA A 72 12.59 8.74 0.48
N ALA A 73 13.73 9.15 -0.08
CA ALA A 73 15.06 8.95 0.53
C ALA A 73 15.27 9.78 1.82
N GLY A 74 14.40 10.75 2.10
CA GLY A 74 14.55 11.68 3.22
C GLY A 74 15.70 12.68 3.02
N ALA A 75 15.78 13.68 3.90
CA ALA A 75 16.90 14.62 3.93
C ALA A 75 18.16 13.93 4.50
N GLN A 76 19.35 14.32 4.05
CA GLN A 76 20.61 13.85 4.62
C GLN A 76 20.65 14.16 6.12
N LYS A 77 20.96 13.14 6.92
CA LYS A 77 21.22 13.30 8.36
C LYS A 77 22.69 13.72 8.56
N ASN A 78 22.95 14.54 9.58
CA ASN A 78 24.28 15.04 9.95
C ASN A 78 24.94 16.02 8.96
N ILE A 79 24.17 16.93 8.35
CA ILE A 79 24.75 18.13 7.74
C ILE A 79 25.33 18.97 8.88
N PRO A 80 26.62 19.41 8.84
CA PRO A 80 27.15 20.32 9.84
C PRO A 80 26.28 21.58 9.88
N ILE A 81 25.57 21.75 10.99
CA ILE A 81 24.60 22.83 11.15
C ILE A 81 25.38 24.10 11.51
N SER A 82 25.57 24.98 10.53
CA SER A 82 25.99 26.36 10.82
C SER A 82 24.78 27.20 11.28
N THR A 83 25.03 28.27 12.02
CA THR A 83 23.99 29.22 12.46
C THR A 83 23.22 29.81 11.28
N GLU A 84 23.91 30.00 10.15
CA GLU A 84 23.31 30.48 8.91
C GLU A 84 22.39 29.43 8.26
N ILE A 85 22.80 28.16 8.25
CA ILE A 85 21.97 27.05 7.80
C ILE A 85 20.71 26.93 8.68
N MET A 86 20.83 27.09 10.01
CA MET A 86 19.65 27.11 10.90
C MET A 86 18.73 28.27 10.60
N GLY A 87 19.25 29.48 10.38
CA GLY A 87 18.45 30.64 10.03
C GLY A 87 17.64 30.39 8.75
N ARG A 88 18.27 29.82 7.72
CA ARG A 88 17.60 29.49 6.45
C ARG A 88 16.60 28.34 6.58
N VAL A 89 16.90 27.30 7.34
CA VAL A 89 15.98 26.17 7.58
C VAL A 89 14.78 26.63 8.41
N ALA A 90 14.98 27.44 9.45
CA ALA A 90 13.91 28.00 10.25
C ALA A 90 13.02 28.91 9.39
N LEU A 91 13.60 29.78 8.57
CA LEU A 91 12.86 30.61 7.63
C LEU A 91 12.07 29.75 6.62
N ALA A 92 12.69 28.74 6.02
CA ALA A 92 12.03 27.84 5.08
C ALA A 92 10.90 27.04 5.72
N ALA A 93 11.06 26.59 6.97
CA ALA A 93 10.02 25.87 7.71
C ALA A 93 8.84 26.78 8.06
N VAL A 94 9.09 28.06 8.38
CA VAL A 94 8.04 29.06 8.62
C VAL A 94 7.30 29.42 7.34
N LEU A 95 8.01 29.51 6.21
CA LEU A 95 7.45 29.86 4.90
C LEU A 95 6.85 28.66 4.15
N ALA A 96 7.13 27.43 4.58
CA ALA A 96 6.63 26.23 3.92
C ALA A 96 5.09 26.17 4.05
N PRO A 97 4.37 25.93 2.93
CA PRO A 97 2.94 25.70 3.00
C PRO A 97 2.66 24.48 3.90
N LYS A 98 1.74 24.62 4.85
CA LYS A 98 1.38 23.59 5.84
C LYS A 98 0.68 22.36 5.24
N SER A 99 0.59 22.27 3.92
CA SER A 99 -0.16 21.25 3.19
C SER A 99 0.49 20.97 1.84
N ILE A 100 0.64 19.68 1.51
CA ILE A 100 1.09 19.19 0.19
C ILE A 100 0.00 19.31 -0.88
N TRP A 101 -1.25 19.64 -0.50
CA TRP A 101 -2.42 19.52 -1.37
C TRP A 101 -2.98 20.81 -1.95
N GLN A 102 -2.32 21.96 -1.81
CA GLN A 102 -2.78 23.20 -2.45
C GLN A 102 -1.81 23.69 -3.52
N GLN A 103 -1.97 23.17 -4.75
CA GLN A 103 -1.81 23.94 -5.99
C GLN A 103 -2.22 23.09 -7.21
N THR A 104 -3.51 23.14 -7.58
CA THR A 104 -3.96 22.93 -8.96
C THR A 104 -5.10 23.87 -9.30
N GLU A 105 -4.94 25.16 -8.98
CA GLU A 105 -5.75 26.22 -9.60
C GLU A 105 -4.82 27.40 -9.82
N VAL A 106 -4.22 27.50 -11.01
CA VAL A 106 -4.17 28.68 -11.88
C VAL A 106 -3.26 28.30 -13.07
N ALA A 107 -3.82 27.61 -14.05
CA ALA A 107 -3.29 27.56 -15.40
C ALA A 107 -4.43 27.27 -16.39
N SER A 108 -5.41 28.18 -16.44
CA SER A 108 -6.27 28.32 -17.61
C SER A 108 -6.58 29.81 -17.80
N ARG A 109 -5.73 30.48 -18.58
CA ARG A 109 -6.06 31.60 -19.47
C ARG A 109 -5.01 31.64 -20.57
#